data_AF-A0AA88LPB7-F1
#
_entry.id   AF-A0AA88LPB7-F1
#
_cell.length_a   1.000
_cell.length_b   1.000
_cell.length_c   1.000
_cell.angle_alpha   90.00
_cell.angle_beta   90.00
_cell.angle_gamma   90.00
#
_symmetry.space_group_name_H-M   'P 1'
#
loop_
_entity.id
_entity.type
_entity.pdbx_description
1 polymer ?
#
loop_
_entity_poly.entity_id
_entity_poly.type
_entity_poly.pdbx_seq_one_letter_code
_entity_poly.pdbx_strand_id
1 'polypeptide(L)'
;MYQTHHIKGKDGSRLPFVFNDIMGLEREGSKGIRVDDIISALKGLIEEGYNFNPLHPASGKDSKHKPRVSDHTFCLVNVLDANKVSFANQELIEKMIRIREAASDYNLPQVIVMTKVDEICPLVKEDIRKVYTSKKIKEKMQGCSNVLGIPMSHIFPVKNYHEETDTIDDMDVLILKALDQIVNLANDQLENQTSCEKWE
;
A
#
# COMPACT_ATOMS: atom_id res chain seq x y z
N MET A 1 10.20 7.88 -8.83
CA MET A 1 9.29 8.18 -9.95
C MET A 1 7.89 7.76 -9.52
N TYR A 2 6.85 8.44 -9.97
CA TYR A 2 5.45 8.04 -9.86
C TYR A 2 5.07 7.29 -11.14
N GLN A 3 4.58 6.06 -11.03
CA GLN A 3 4.30 5.20 -12.16
C GLN A 3 2.96 4.48 -12.02
N THR A 4 2.12 4.57 -13.04
CA THR A 4 0.80 3.93 -13.08
C THR A 4 0.89 2.58 -13.79
N HIS A 5 0.53 1.52 -13.07
CA HIS A 5 0.44 0.16 -13.58
C HIS A 5 -1.01 -0.20 -13.88
N HIS A 6 -1.29 -0.44 -15.16
CA HIS A 6 -2.57 -0.97 -15.62
C HIS A 6 -2.54 -2.50 -15.65
N ILE A 7 -3.54 -3.12 -15.02
CA ILE A 7 -3.72 -4.58 -15.08
C ILE A 7 -4.63 -4.91 -16.27
N LYS A 8 -4.27 -5.95 -17.01
CA LYS A 8 -5.02 -6.43 -18.19
C LYS A 8 -5.79 -7.69 -17.86
N GLY A 9 -7.04 -7.76 -18.34
CA GLY A 9 -7.84 -8.97 -18.36
C GLY A 9 -7.35 -9.98 -19.40
N LYS A 10 -7.95 -11.18 -19.39
CA LYS A 10 -7.61 -12.26 -20.34
C LYS A 10 -7.87 -11.87 -21.81
N ASP A 11 -8.82 -10.98 -22.04
CA ASP A 11 -9.17 -10.44 -23.35
C ASP A 11 -8.25 -9.27 -23.79
N GLY A 12 -7.26 -8.90 -22.96
CA GLY A 12 -6.35 -7.78 -23.20
C GLY A 12 -6.92 -6.41 -22.84
N SER A 13 -8.20 -6.35 -22.40
CA SER A 13 -8.81 -5.11 -21.90
C SER A 13 -8.16 -4.66 -20.60
N ARG A 14 -8.24 -3.36 -20.29
CA ARG A 14 -7.79 -2.86 -18.98
C ARG A 14 -8.87 -3.13 -17.95
N LEU A 15 -8.47 -3.69 -16.81
CA LEU A 15 -9.36 -3.76 -15.65
C LEU A 15 -9.69 -2.35 -15.14
N PRO A 16 -10.85 -2.15 -14.49
CA PRO A 16 -11.32 -0.83 -14.06
C PRO A 16 -10.60 -0.31 -12.79
N PHE A 17 -9.32 -0.66 -12.61
CA PHE A 17 -8.48 -0.18 -11.53
C PHE A 17 -7.01 -0.16 -11.95
N VAL A 18 -6.21 0.63 -11.24
CA VAL A 18 -4.77 0.80 -11.48
C VAL A 18 -4.02 0.82 -10.16
N PHE A 19 -2.71 0.51 -10.21
CA PHE A 19 -1.81 0.68 -9.09
C PHE A 19 -0.81 1.79 -9.39
N ASN A 20 -0.69 2.75 -8.48
CA ASN A 20 0.30 3.80 -8.58
C ASN A 20 1.50 3.45 -7.72
N ASP A 21 2.62 3.10 -8.36
CA ASP A 21 3.88 2.81 -7.70
C ASP A 21 4.68 4.10 -7.49
N ILE A 22 5.30 4.20 -6.32
CA ILE A 22 6.09 5.35 -5.89
C ILE A 22 7.36 4.89 -5.17
N MET A 23 8.33 5.80 -5.09
CA MET A 23 9.56 5.54 -4.35
C MET A 23 9.28 5.24 -2.88
N GLY A 24 10.04 4.30 -2.30
CA GLY A 24 9.88 3.90 -0.90
C GLY A 24 10.28 4.96 0.13
N LEU A 25 9.78 4.78 1.34
CA LEU A 25 10.17 5.55 2.51
C LEU A 25 11.55 5.11 3.01
N GLU A 26 12.40 6.09 3.31
CA GLU A 26 13.72 5.89 3.88
C GLU A 26 13.99 6.89 5.02
N ARG A 27 15.09 6.70 5.77
CA ARG A 27 15.49 7.57 6.88
C ARG A 27 15.85 8.98 6.40
N GLU A 28 15.82 9.98 7.28
CA GLU A 28 16.18 11.35 6.95
C GLU A 28 17.62 11.45 6.45
N GLY A 29 17.84 12.29 5.43
CA GLY A 29 19.13 12.42 4.75
C GLY A 29 19.42 11.35 3.68
N SER A 30 18.54 10.37 3.50
CA SER A 30 18.59 9.43 2.38
C SER A 30 17.74 9.90 1.19
N LYS A 31 17.80 9.18 0.05
CA LYS A 31 17.07 9.50 -1.17
C LYS A 31 15.61 9.01 -1.18
N GLY A 32 14.99 8.77 -0.02
CA GLY A 32 13.60 8.31 0.07
C GLY A 32 12.57 9.39 -0.26
N ILE A 33 11.33 8.95 -0.50
CA ILE A 33 10.21 9.86 -0.78
C ILE A 33 9.86 10.69 0.46
N ARG A 34 9.40 11.93 0.26
CA ARG A 34 8.92 12.77 1.37
C ARG A 34 7.46 12.43 1.70
N VAL A 35 7.08 12.63 2.96
CA VAL A 35 5.69 12.46 3.42
C VAL A 35 4.74 13.37 2.63
N ASP A 36 5.12 14.62 2.39
CA ASP A 36 4.30 15.59 1.64
C ASP A 36 4.04 15.16 0.20
N ASP A 37 4.99 14.48 -0.44
CA ASP A 37 4.86 13.95 -1.79
C ASP A 37 3.84 12.81 -1.85
N ILE A 38 3.87 11.92 -0.85
CA ILE A 38 2.88 10.86 -0.71
C ILE A 38 1.50 11.47 -0.50
N ILE A 39 1.37 12.45 0.40
CA ILE A 39 0.10 13.14 0.65
C ILE A 39 -0.41 13.84 -0.63
N SER A 40 0.49 14.40 -1.44
CA SER A 40 0.13 14.99 -2.73
C SER A 40 -0.35 13.94 -3.73
N ALA A 41 0.29 12.77 -3.76
CA ALA A 41 -0.15 11.63 -4.56
C ALA A 41 -1.53 11.11 -4.13
N LEU A 42 -1.81 11.07 -2.82
CA LEU A 42 -3.13 10.70 -2.29
C LEU A 42 -4.24 11.64 -2.81
N LYS A 43 -3.91 12.93 -2.96
CA LYS A 43 -4.80 13.98 -3.46
C LYS A 43 -4.92 14.05 -4.99
N GLY A 44 -4.23 13.18 -5.72
CA GLY A 44 -4.21 13.21 -7.19
C GLY A 44 -3.43 14.38 -7.78
N LEU A 45 -2.51 14.98 -7.01
CA LEU A 45 -1.73 16.15 -7.45
C LEU A 45 -0.41 15.77 -8.16
N ILE A 46 -0.13 14.47 -8.30
CA ILE A 46 1.09 13.96 -8.91
C ILE A 46 0.75 13.33 -10.26
N GLU A 47 1.48 13.74 -11.29
CA GLU A 47 1.30 13.27 -12.66
C GLU A 47 2.17 12.03 -12.96
N GLU A 48 1.73 11.24 -13.95
CA GLU A 48 2.48 10.08 -14.45
C GLU A 48 3.92 10.46 -14.86
N GLY A 49 4.90 9.67 -14.42
CA GLY A 49 6.32 9.90 -14.71
C GLY A 49 6.98 10.98 -13.85
N TYR A 50 6.28 11.57 -12.87
CA TYR A 50 6.87 12.57 -11.97
C TYR A 50 8.08 11.99 -11.20
N ASN A 51 9.19 12.71 -11.23
CA ASN A 51 10.41 12.33 -10.52
C ASN A 51 10.52 13.08 -9.20
N PHE A 52 10.24 12.39 -8.09
CA PHE A 52 10.34 12.94 -6.74
C PHE A 52 11.74 13.49 -6.44
N ASN A 53 11.78 14.72 -5.93
CA ASN A 53 13.00 15.37 -5.52
C ASN A 53 13.17 15.23 -3.99
N PRO A 54 14.26 14.63 -3.49
CA PRO A 54 14.46 14.48 -2.06
C PRO A 54 14.62 15.83 -1.32
N LEU A 55 15.02 16.90 -2.03
CA LEU A 55 15.27 18.23 -1.46
C LEU A 55 14.00 19.09 -1.40
N HIS A 56 13.09 18.96 -2.35
CA HIS A 56 11.92 19.80 -2.48
C HIS A 56 10.67 18.97 -2.75
N PRO A 57 9.60 19.12 -1.93
CA PRO A 57 8.36 18.41 -2.20
C PRO A 57 7.73 18.90 -3.51
N ALA A 58 6.94 18.04 -4.13
CA ALA A 58 6.08 18.39 -5.25
C ALA A 58 5.18 19.56 -4.83
N SER A 59 5.32 20.69 -5.50
CA SER A 59 4.43 21.82 -5.27
C SER A 59 3.13 21.57 -6.03
N GLY A 60 1.99 21.62 -5.35
CA GLY A 60 0.68 21.61 -6.01
C GLY A 60 0.47 22.78 -6.97
N LYS A 61 1.37 23.80 -6.98
CA LYS A 61 1.37 24.89 -7.98
C LYS A 61 2.09 24.53 -9.28
N ASP A 62 2.87 23.44 -9.31
CA ASP A 62 3.54 22.99 -10.52
C ASP A 62 2.57 22.22 -11.44
N SER A 63 1.51 21.64 -10.85
CA SER A 63 0.37 21.09 -11.58
C SER A 63 -0.54 22.22 -12.06
N LYS A 64 -0.71 22.33 -13.39
CA LYS A 64 -1.58 23.33 -14.02
C LYS A 64 -3.05 22.92 -14.02
N HIS A 65 -3.39 21.72 -13.51
CA HIS A 65 -4.74 21.17 -13.57
C HIS A 65 -5.28 20.88 -12.17
N LYS A 66 -6.57 21.17 -11.95
CA LYS A 66 -7.28 20.65 -10.77
C LYS A 66 -7.45 19.14 -10.96
N PRO A 67 -7.14 18.31 -9.94
CA PRO A 67 -7.29 16.87 -10.05
C PRO A 67 -8.76 16.50 -10.31
N ARG A 68 -8.96 15.51 -11.17
CA ARG A 68 -10.27 14.86 -11.41
C ARG A 68 -10.49 13.77 -10.38
N VAL A 69 -11.74 13.34 -10.19
CA VAL A 69 -12.08 12.18 -9.34
C VAL A 69 -11.22 10.95 -9.68
N SER A 70 -10.97 10.71 -10.98
CA SER A 70 -10.12 9.61 -11.46
C SER A 70 -8.64 9.71 -11.04
N ASP A 71 -8.18 10.89 -10.66
CA ASP A 71 -6.78 11.14 -10.30
C ASP A 71 -6.56 10.90 -8.79
N HIS A 72 -7.64 10.84 -7.99
CA HIS A 72 -7.57 10.60 -6.56
C HIS A 72 -7.19 9.15 -6.24
N THR A 73 -6.44 8.96 -5.16
CA THR A 73 -6.21 7.64 -4.60
C THR A 73 -7.46 7.17 -3.87
N PHE A 74 -7.86 5.91 -4.09
CA PHE A 74 -9.02 5.30 -3.42
C PHE A 74 -8.65 4.29 -2.32
N CYS A 75 -7.41 3.81 -2.30
CA CYS A 75 -6.88 2.98 -1.22
C CYS A 75 -5.37 3.18 -1.11
N LEU A 76 -4.86 3.41 0.11
CA LEU A 76 -3.42 3.44 0.38
C LEU A 76 -2.94 2.04 0.75
N VAL A 77 -1.96 1.52 0.01
CA VAL A 77 -1.34 0.22 0.26
C VAL A 77 0.10 0.41 0.71
N ASN A 78 0.40 -0.02 1.94
CA ASN A 78 1.76 -0.03 2.48
C ASN A 78 2.37 -1.43 2.35
N VAL A 79 3.49 -1.57 1.65
CA VAL A 79 4.21 -2.84 1.53
C VAL A 79 5.35 -2.87 2.55
N LEU A 80 5.28 -3.81 3.51
CA LEU A 80 6.24 -3.93 4.60
C LEU A 80 6.95 -5.28 4.55
N ASP A 81 8.26 -5.29 4.79
CA ASP A 81 9.04 -6.51 4.96
C ASP A 81 8.92 -6.99 6.42
N ALA A 82 8.41 -8.20 6.65
CA ALA A 82 8.17 -8.74 7.99
C ALA A 82 9.43 -8.80 8.89
N ASN A 83 10.62 -8.89 8.28
CA ASN A 83 11.90 -8.82 8.98
C ASN A 83 12.21 -7.38 9.42
N LYS A 84 11.83 -6.40 8.59
CA LYS A 84 12.05 -4.97 8.83
C LYS A 84 10.94 -4.30 9.62
N VAL A 85 9.84 -5.00 9.92
CA VAL A 85 8.92 -4.67 11.02
C VAL A 85 9.61 -4.95 12.37
N SER A 86 10.78 -4.34 12.56
CA SER A 86 11.37 -4.10 13.87
C SER A 86 11.03 -2.66 14.18
N PHE A 87 10.28 -2.44 15.26
CA PHE A 87 9.85 -1.12 15.70
C PHE A 87 11.00 -0.23 16.22
N ALA A 88 12.23 -0.53 15.79
CA ALA A 88 13.46 0.12 16.18
C ALA A 88 13.74 1.39 15.36
N ASN A 89 13.06 1.57 14.21
CA ASN A 89 13.23 2.76 13.39
C ASN A 89 12.08 3.76 13.63
N GLN A 90 12.15 4.45 14.75
CA GLN A 90 11.15 5.42 15.22
C GLN A 90 10.83 6.48 14.16
N GLU A 91 11.84 6.96 13.45
CA GLU A 91 11.68 7.99 12.43
C GLU A 91 10.80 7.53 11.25
N LEU A 92 10.99 6.30 10.75
CA LEU A 92 10.14 5.75 9.70
C LEU A 92 8.71 5.51 10.19
N ILE A 93 8.56 5.07 11.44
CA ILE A 93 7.25 4.85 12.06
C ILE A 93 6.48 6.19 12.11
N GLU A 94 7.14 7.26 12.53
CA GLU A 94 6.53 8.59 12.58
C GLU A 94 6.10 9.09 11.19
N LYS A 95 6.90 8.85 10.15
CA LYS A 95 6.50 9.16 8.77
C LYS A 95 5.26 8.37 8.35
N MET A 96 5.24 7.08 8.62
CA MET A 96 4.07 6.23 8.32
C MET A 96 2.82 6.65 9.09
N ILE A 97 2.95 7.02 10.38
CA ILE A 97 1.83 7.52 11.19
C ILE A 97 1.28 8.81 10.60
N ARG A 98 2.14 9.76 10.18
CA ARG A 98 1.70 11.01 9.54
C ARG A 98 0.98 10.77 8.22
N ILE A 99 1.48 9.84 7.39
CA ILE A 99 0.81 9.46 6.14
C ILE A 99 -0.56 8.84 6.44
N ARG A 100 -0.63 7.97 7.44
CA ARG A 100 -1.86 7.32 7.87
C ARG A 100 -2.88 8.32 8.41
N GLU A 101 -2.45 9.30 9.19
CA GLU A 101 -3.31 10.37 9.71
C GLU A 101 -3.87 11.19 8.55
N ALA A 102 -3.01 11.64 7.65
CA ALA A 102 -3.43 12.35 6.45
C ALA A 102 -4.44 11.53 5.63
N ALA A 103 -4.17 10.24 5.40
CA ALA A 103 -5.11 9.36 4.71
C ALA A 103 -6.45 9.21 5.45
N SER A 104 -6.42 9.14 6.78
CA SER A 104 -7.62 9.06 7.62
C SER A 104 -8.47 10.34 7.53
N ASP A 105 -7.84 11.51 7.45
CA ASP A 105 -8.54 12.79 7.27
C ASP A 105 -9.34 12.85 5.93
N TYR A 106 -8.91 12.09 4.92
CA TYR A 106 -9.64 11.92 3.65
C TYR A 106 -10.57 10.69 3.64
N ASN A 107 -10.80 10.06 4.80
CA ASN A 107 -11.53 8.80 4.93
C ASN A 107 -11.01 7.70 3.99
N LEU A 108 -9.70 7.71 3.68
CA LEU A 108 -9.12 6.78 2.74
C LEU A 108 -8.87 5.43 3.44
N PRO A 109 -9.32 4.30 2.87
CA PRO A 109 -8.96 2.99 3.38
C PRO A 109 -7.46 2.75 3.25
N GLN A 110 -6.92 2.06 4.24
CA GLN A 110 -5.49 1.81 4.37
C GLN A 110 -5.24 0.34 4.66
N VAL A 111 -4.34 -0.23 3.88
CA VAL A 111 -4.00 -1.65 3.92
C VAL A 111 -2.49 -1.82 4.07
N ILE A 112 -2.09 -2.87 4.78
CA ILE A 112 -0.70 -3.30 4.87
C ILE A 112 -0.55 -4.66 4.18
N VAL A 113 0.33 -4.75 3.20
CA VAL A 113 0.80 -6.01 2.64
C VAL A 113 2.13 -6.33 3.31
N MET A 114 2.11 -7.30 4.23
CA MET A 114 3.31 -7.72 4.94
C MET A 114 3.95 -8.89 4.21
N THR A 115 5.09 -8.63 3.58
CA THR A 115 5.86 -9.54 2.74
C THR A 115 6.91 -10.33 3.53
N LYS A 116 7.48 -11.37 2.93
CA LYS A 116 8.59 -12.18 3.49
C LYS A 116 8.27 -12.82 4.84
N VAL A 117 7.01 -13.23 5.01
CA VAL A 117 6.52 -13.90 6.22
C VAL A 117 7.13 -15.28 6.40
N ASP A 118 7.56 -15.92 5.32
CA ASP A 118 8.31 -17.17 5.31
C ASP A 118 9.71 -17.03 5.90
N GLU A 119 10.41 -15.91 5.64
CA GLU A 119 11.75 -15.67 6.19
C GLU A 119 11.74 -15.58 7.73
N ILE A 120 10.68 -15.02 8.31
CA ILE A 120 10.57 -14.88 9.77
C ILE A 120 10.06 -16.15 10.45
N CYS A 121 9.43 -17.10 9.77
CA CYS A 121 8.82 -18.26 10.42
C CYS A 121 9.15 -19.57 9.68
N PRO A 122 9.98 -20.45 10.25
CA PRO A 122 10.33 -21.73 9.62
C PRO A 122 9.12 -22.60 9.27
N LEU A 123 8.06 -22.56 10.09
CA LEU A 123 6.81 -23.30 9.82
C LEU A 123 6.11 -22.79 8.56
N VAL A 124 6.16 -21.49 8.30
CA VAL A 124 5.57 -20.85 7.12
C VAL A 124 6.46 -21.05 5.89
N LYS A 125 7.78 -21.06 6.10
CA LYS A 125 8.75 -21.42 5.04
C LYS A 125 8.54 -22.84 4.53
N GLU A 126 8.28 -23.78 5.43
CA GLU A 126 8.00 -25.17 5.08
C GLU A 126 6.60 -25.34 4.47
N ASP A 127 5.59 -24.65 5.02
CA ASP A 127 4.21 -24.72 4.56
C ASP A 127 3.51 -23.35 4.70
N ILE A 128 3.35 -22.67 3.56
CA ILE A 128 2.76 -21.32 3.50
C ILE A 128 1.29 -21.31 3.98
N ARG A 129 0.59 -22.46 3.98
CA ARG A 129 -0.79 -22.55 4.51
C ARG A 129 -0.86 -22.24 6.01
N LYS A 130 0.28 -22.34 6.71
CA LYS A 130 0.39 -22.00 8.14
C LYS A 130 0.50 -20.50 8.41
N VAL A 131 0.43 -19.63 7.40
CA VAL A 131 0.62 -18.17 7.58
C VAL A 131 -0.32 -17.58 8.63
N TYR A 132 -1.60 -17.96 8.62
CA TYR A 132 -2.62 -17.45 9.54
C TYR A 132 -2.73 -18.24 10.85
N THR A 133 -2.15 -19.43 10.94
CA THR A 133 -2.14 -20.25 12.16
C THR A 133 -0.86 -20.09 12.96
N SER A 134 0.20 -19.57 12.35
CA SER A 134 1.48 -19.31 13.01
C SER A 134 1.38 -18.19 14.04
N LYS A 135 1.69 -18.52 15.29
CA LYS A 135 1.76 -17.54 16.40
C LYS A 135 2.74 -16.41 16.10
N LYS A 136 3.89 -16.72 15.49
CA LYS A 136 4.93 -15.73 15.18
C LYS A 136 4.47 -14.69 14.16
N ILE A 137 3.72 -15.12 13.14
CA ILE A 137 3.13 -14.19 12.15
C ILE A 137 2.06 -13.33 12.81
N LYS A 138 1.17 -13.96 13.61
CA LYS A 138 0.13 -13.23 14.35
C LYS A 138 0.70 -12.15 15.27
N GLU A 139 1.77 -12.45 16.01
CA GLU A 139 2.46 -11.47 16.86
C GLU A 139 3.04 -10.29 16.05
N LYS A 140 3.63 -10.57 14.88
CA LYS A 140 4.14 -9.53 13.98
C LYS A 140 3.04 -8.65 13.40
N MET A 141 1.94 -9.25 12.96
CA MET A 141 0.74 -8.52 12.53
C MET A 141 0.22 -7.64 13.65
N GLN A 142 0.08 -8.18 14.88
CA GLN A 142 -0.44 -7.44 16.02
C GLN A 142 0.46 -6.28 16.41
N GLY A 143 1.79 -6.48 16.42
CA GLY A 143 2.73 -5.39 16.64
C GLY A 143 2.57 -4.29 15.59
N CYS A 144 2.43 -4.68 14.33
CA CYS A 144 2.27 -3.74 13.22
C CYS A 144 0.96 -2.94 13.36
N SER A 145 -0.13 -3.62 13.70
CA SER A 145 -1.42 -3.02 14.00
C SER A 145 -1.34 -2.03 15.16
N ASN A 146 -0.69 -2.40 16.25
CA ASN A 146 -0.57 -1.54 17.44
C ASN A 146 0.25 -0.28 17.16
N VAL A 147 1.30 -0.38 16.35
CA VAL A 147 2.20 0.75 16.07
C VAL A 147 1.65 1.69 15.01
N LEU A 148 1.05 1.15 13.96
CA LEU A 148 0.53 1.94 12.85
C LEU A 148 -0.96 2.24 12.99
N GLY A 149 -1.64 1.73 14.01
CA GLY A 149 -3.08 1.96 14.19
C GLY A 149 -3.96 1.40 13.08
N ILE A 150 -3.44 0.48 12.26
CA ILE A 150 -4.19 -0.19 11.19
C ILE A 150 -4.85 -1.45 11.76
N PRO A 151 -6.16 -1.68 11.55
CA PRO A 151 -6.83 -2.88 12.02
C PRO A 151 -6.18 -4.16 11.49
N MET A 152 -6.16 -5.21 12.31
CA MET A 152 -5.64 -6.53 11.93
C MET A 152 -6.32 -7.10 10.67
N SER A 153 -7.59 -6.76 10.43
CA SER A 153 -8.34 -7.15 9.24
C SER A 153 -7.80 -6.54 7.94
N HIS A 154 -7.02 -5.45 8.01
CA HIS A 154 -6.40 -4.77 6.87
C HIS A 154 -4.89 -5.05 6.76
N ILE A 155 -4.40 -6.10 7.43
CA ILE A 155 -3.02 -6.56 7.34
C ILE A 155 -3.00 -7.92 6.66
N PHE A 156 -2.39 -7.99 5.48
CA PHE A 156 -2.33 -9.19 4.66
C PHE A 156 -0.89 -9.74 4.64
N PRO A 157 -0.61 -10.85 5.36
CA PRO A 157 0.66 -11.53 5.25
C PRO A 157 0.76 -12.29 3.92
N VAL A 158 1.82 -12.04 3.15
CA VAL A 158 2.07 -12.68 1.85
C VAL A 158 3.53 -13.13 1.74
N LYS A 159 3.77 -14.17 0.94
CA LYS A 159 5.11 -14.57 0.51
C LYS A 159 5.38 -14.01 -0.89
N ASN A 160 6.58 -13.47 -1.11
CA ASN A 160 6.97 -12.95 -2.42
C ASN A 160 7.50 -14.08 -3.31
N TYR A 161 7.18 -14.00 -4.60
CA TYR A 161 7.90 -14.73 -5.62
C TYR A 161 9.31 -14.14 -5.78
N HIS A 162 10.33 -14.95 -5.52
CA HIS A 162 11.72 -14.49 -5.63
C HIS A 162 12.70 -15.61 -6.01
N GLU A 163 12.39 -16.86 -5.69
CA GLU A 163 13.18 -18.04 -6.07
C GLU A 163 12.42 -18.97 -7.04
N GLU A 164 11.09 -18.85 -7.07
CA GLU A 164 10.20 -19.69 -7.85
C GLU A 164 10.11 -19.21 -9.31
N THR A 165 10.13 -20.17 -10.24
CA THR A 165 9.97 -19.92 -11.68
C THR A 165 8.52 -19.91 -12.13
N ASP A 166 7.69 -20.71 -11.47
CA ASP A 166 6.27 -20.90 -11.78
C ASP A 166 5.40 -20.43 -10.61
N THR A 167 4.15 -20.12 -10.92
CA THR A 167 3.14 -19.76 -9.92
C THR A 167 2.81 -20.96 -9.02
N ILE A 168 2.63 -20.70 -7.73
CA ILE A 168 2.27 -21.69 -6.71
C ILE A 168 0.90 -21.31 -6.15
N ASP A 169 -0.09 -22.19 -6.32
CA ASP A 169 -1.48 -21.95 -5.93
C ASP A 169 -1.64 -21.42 -4.49
N ASP A 170 -0.92 -22.02 -3.53
CA ASP A 170 -1.00 -21.60 -2.13
C ASP A 170 -0.48 -20.18 -1.88
N MET A 171 0.51 -19.72 -2.66
CA MET A 171 1.01 -18.34 -2.63
C MET A 171 0.04 -17.40 -3.34
N ASP A 172 -0.47 -17.82 -4.50
CA ASP A 172 -1.42 -17.05 -5.29
C ASP A 172 -2.71 -16.78 -4.51
N VAL A 173 -3.22 -17.75 -3.76
CA VAL A 173 -4.41 -17.56 -2.92
C VAL A 173 -4.21 -16.42 -1.92
N LEU A 174 -3.02 -16.27 -1.32
CA LEU A 174 -2.74 -15.17 -0.39
C LEU A 174 -2.67 -13.82 -1.10
N ILE A 175 -1.99 -13.76 -2.25
CA ILE A 175 -1.83 -12.54 -3.03
C ILE A 175 -3.17 -12.09 -3.63
N LEU A 176 -3.92 -13.02 -4.23
CA LEU A 176 -5.23 -12.76 -4.81
C LEU A 176 -6.24 -12.34 -3.76
N LYS A 177 -6.21 -12.93 -2.56
CA LYS A 177 -7.06 -12.50 -1.46
C LYS A 177 -6.72 -11.08 -0.99
N ALA A 178 -5.44 -10.74 -0.89
CA ALA A 178 -5.03 -9.37 -0.56
C ALA A 178 -5.49 -8.38 -1.65
N LEU A 179 -5.30 -8.73 -2.92
CA LEU A 179 -5.70 -7.93 -4.07
C LEU A 179 -7.22 -7.70 -4.09
N ASP A 180 -8.01 -8.77 -3.93
CA ASP A 180 -9.47 -8.71 -3.88
C ASP A 180 -9.96 -7.73 -2.79
N GLN A 181 -9.40 -7.83 -1.58
CA GLN A 181 -9.76 -6.93 -0.48
C GLN A 181 -9.35 -5.47 -0.75
N ILE A 182 -8.17 -5.23 -1.34
CA ILE A 182 -7.71 -3.88 -1.70
C ILE A 182 -8.65 -3.26 -2.74
N VAL A 183 -9.02 -4.02 -3.78
CA VAL A 183 -9.91 -3.54 -4.84
C VAL A 183 -11.31 -3.27 -4.31
N ASN A 184 -11.84 -4.15 -3.46
CA ASN A 184 -13.16 -3.94 -2.83
C ASN A 184 -13.16 -2.68 -1.95
N LEU A 185 -12.15 -2.49 -1.10
CA LEU A 185 -12.02 -1.26 -0.29
C LEU A 185 -11.93 0.02 -1.14
N ALA A 186 -11.19 -0.04 -2.25
CA ALA A 186 -11.09 1.09 -3.18
C ALA A 186 -12.43 1.38 -3.88
N ASN A 187 -13.17 0.33 -4.27
CA ASN A 187 -14.48 0.46 -4.88
C ASN A 187 -15.51 1.05 -3.91
N ASP A 188 -15.55 0.56 -2.67
CA ASP A 188 -16.43 1.08 -1.62
C ASP A 188 -16.15 2.58 -1.39
N GLN A 189 -14.88 2.98 -1.41
CA GLN A 189 -14.51 4.40 -1.27
C GLN A 189 -14.99 5.26 -2.44
N LEU A 190 -14.89 4.74 -3.67
CA LEU A 190 -15.41 5.42 -4.87
C LEU A 190 -16.95 5.57 -4.80
N GLU A 191 -17.66 4.52 -4.38
CA GLU A 191 -19.11 4.55 -4.20
C GLU A 191 -19.56 5.56 -3.14
N ASN A 192 -18.83 5.64 -2.02
CA ASN A 192 -19.10 6.61 -0.96
C ASN A 192 -18.89 8.07 -1.42
N GLN A 193 -17.83 8.34 -2.19
CA GLN A 193 -17.59 9.69 -2.74
C GLN A 193 -18.67 10.11 -3.73
N THR A 194 -19.02 9.22 -4.68
CA THR A 194 -20.05 9.50 -5.69
C THR A 194 -21.46 9.58 -5.11
N SER A 195 -21.72 8.91 -3.98
CA SER A 195 -22.98 9.04 -3.25
C SER A 195 -23.10 10.37 -2.52
N CYS A 196 -22.00 10.94 -2.04
CA CYS A 196 -21.96 12.25 -1.37
C CYS A 196 -22.22 13.40 -2.37
N GLU A 197 -21.65 13.32 -3.58
CA GLU A 197 -21.82 14.32 -4.65
C GLU A 197 -23.26 14.44 -5.19
N LYS A 198 -24.14 13.46 -4.93
CA LYS A 198 -25.54 13.48 -5.38
C LYS A 198 -26.48 14.28 -4.47
N TRP A 199 -26.00 14.73 -3.31
CA TRP A 199 -26.80 15.46 -2.32
C TRP A 199 -26.30 16.89 -2.03
N GLU A 200 -25.33 17.37 -2.81
CA GLU A 200 -24.90 18.78 -2.87
C GLU A 200 -25.41 19.46 -4.16
#